data_AF-A0A1V4S292-F1
#
_entry.id   AF-A0A1V4S292-F1
#
_cell.length_a   1.000
_cell.length_b   1.000
_cell.length_c   1.000
_cell.angle_alpha   90.00
_cell.angle_beta   90.00
_cell.angle_gamma   90.00
#
_symmetry.space_group_name_H-M   'P 1'
#
loop_
_entity.id
_entity.type
_entity.pdbx_description
1 polymer ?
#
loop_
_entity_poly.entity_id
_entity_poly.type
_entity_poly.pdbx_seq_one_letter_code
_entity_poly.pdbx_strand_id
1 'polypeptide(L)'
;MKLKRGNKETGILKKALEAFKQTTNLNATIRQNLHGQDAEFEVLQNDKKWKFVVELRENITRTLIGIFYHQRLLSIQHADTIIITRYINPKLADLMKEDDIPFIDTAGNVYINKPPLFIFVKGNKIRVKDQVKPPARAFRPAGLQVIFALLTNKDLENATYREIARKADVALGTVDRVMRDLRQMGYLIEMGKRGRRLTDKFNLFIRWVNAYPEELRQKKLMGRYRADTFDWWRQADIGKFQAYWGGEIAAAMLTKYLKPEKIAIYTRQPLGKSLIFKVLETIEKVSQSLSMDFFVVGATARDIILECAYGISTMRATQDIDFGVRVSNWKQFEKFKEGLIKTGRFNSTKEVQRLRYKADFPVDIIPFGKIAAPKESFTWPPENEIEMNILGFNESYEHSILVRLKVEPLLEVRFVSLAGLAIMKIIAWYDKYPLRRSDAKDLSLLIRNYLAAGNENRLYSQESDLIVDDFDYEGASARLLGRDIAAISHRKTLEVIIGIINSETGNQFRYRLVEDMVRDPENFDYDFEEILQRLENLKTGLLERSKKV
;
A
#
# COMPACT_ATOMS: atom_id res chain seq x y z
N MET A 1 -20.25 -28.50 -22.86
CA MET A 1 -18.90 -29.09 -22.71
C MET A 1 -18.49 -28.96 -21.24
N LYS A 2 -18.63 -30.03 -20.46
CA LYS A 2 -18.34 -30.05 -19.00
C LYS A 2 -16.83 -29.91 -18.79
N LEU A 3 -16.39 -28.83 -18.12
CA LEU A 3 -15.02 -28.68 -17.63
C LEU A 3 -14.71 -29.85 -16.68
N LYS A 4 -13.72 -30.68 -17.02
CA LYS A 4 -13.16 -31.68 -16.11
C LYS A 4 -12.60 -30.93 -14.90
N ARG A 5 -13.22 -31.08 -13.72
CA ARG A 5 -12.64 -30.67 -12.42
C ARG A 5 -11.24 -31.30 -12.32
N GLY A 6 -10.22 -30.48 -12.14
CA GLY A 6 -8.82 -30.88 -12.24
C GLY A 6 -8.35 -31.76 -11.08
N ASN A 7 -7.31 -32.57 -11.32
CA ASN A 7 -6.65 -33.45 -10.34
C ASN A 7 -6.34 -32.81 -8.96
N LYS A 8 -6.27 -31.48 -8.87
CA LYS A 8 -6.00 -30.73 -7.64
C LYS A 8 -7.15 -30.73 -6.63
N GLU A 9 -8.39 -30.57 -7.07
CA GLU A 9 -9.57 -30.49 -6.16
C GLU A 9 -9.81 -31.84 -5.47
N THR A 10 -9.71 -32.93 -6.24
CA THR A 10 -9.75 -34.31 -5.74
C THR A 10 -8.62 -34.59 -4.73
N GLY A 11 -7.46 -33.95 -4.94
CA GLY A 11 -6.31 -34.06 -4.03
C GLY A 11 -6.54 -33.43 -2.66
N ILE A 12 -7.17 -32.25 -2.59
CA ILE A 12 -7.46 -31.57 -1.31
C ILE A 12 -8.47 -32.38 -0.49
N LEU A 13 -9.57 -32.81 -1.12
CA LEU A 13 -10.61 -33.61 -0.44
C LEU A 13 -10.04 -34.90 0.15
N LYS A 14 -9.21 -35.63 -0.61
CA LYS A 14 -8.60 -36.88 -0.15
C LYS A 14 -7.65 -36.65 1.04
N LYS A 15 -6.80 -35.62 0.96
CA LYS A 15 -5.85 -35.28 2.02
C LYS A 15 -6.55 -34.81 3.30
N ALA A 16 -7.58 -33.96 3.17
CA ALA A 16 -8.35 -33.49 4.31
C ALA A 16 -9.10 -34.65 5.00
N LEU A 17 -9.66 -35.60 4.24
CA LEU A 17 -10.29 -36.80 4.80
C LEU A 17 -9.30 -37.68 5.56
N GLU A 18 -8.11 -37.90 4.99
CA GLU A 18 -7.08 -38.70 5.64
C GLU A 18 -6.57 -38.04 6.93
N ALA A 19 -6.31 -36.72 6.89
CA ALA A 19 -5.89 -35.95 8.05
C ALA A 19 -6.98 -35.95 9.15
N PHE A 20 -8.24 -35.74 8.78
CA PHE A 20 -9.36 -35.82 9.72
C PHE A 20 -9.42 -37.16 10.44
N LYS A 21 -9.31 -38.29 9.71
CA LYS A 21 -9.33 -39.64 10.30
C LYS A 21 -8.15 -39.84 11.25
N GLN A 22 -6.95 -39.43 10.85
CA GLN A 22 -5.74 -39.56 11.67
C GLN A 22 -5.82 -38.72 12.94
N THR A 23 -6.38 -37.51 12.86
CA THR A 23 -6.43 -36.58 14.00
C THR A 23 -7.57 -36.90 14.97
N THR A 24 -8.73 -37.31 14.47
CA THR A 24 -9.94 -37.51 15.29
C THR A 24 -10.18 -38.96 15.69
N ASN A 25 -9.51 -39.93 15.04
CA ASN A 25 -9.80 -41.36 15.12
C ASN A 25 -11.26 -41.73 14.79
N LEU A 26 -11.99 -40.85 14.09
CA LEU A 26 -13.36 -41.10 13.66
C LEU A 26 -13.40 -41.63 12.23
N ASN A 27 -14.38 -42.49 11.95
CA ASN A 27 -14.67 -42.91 10.60
C ASN A 27 -15.42 -41.80 9.86
N ALA A 28 -14.98 -41.51 8.63
CA ALA A 28 -15.63 -40.55 7.77
C ALA A 28 -15.50 -40.93 6.29
N THR A 29 -16.40 -40.42 5.44
CA THR A 29 -16.34 -40.58 3.99
C THR A 29 -16.66 -39.27 3.28
N ILE A 30 -16.03 -39.04 2.12
CA ILE A 30 -16.41 -37.97 1.20
C ILE A 30 -16.94 -38.63 -0.07
N ARG A 31 -18.17 -38.32 -0.44
CA ARG A 31 -18.80 -38.80 -1.69
C ARG A 31 -18.97 -37.61 -2.64
N GLN A 32 -18.54 -37.78 -3.88
CA GLN A 32 -18.80 -36.81 -4.94
C GLN A 32 -20.03 -37.26 -5.73
N ASN A 33 -21.04 -36.39 -5.86
CA ASN A 33 -22.21 -36.71 -6.68
C ASN A 33 -21.86 -36.63 -8.18
N LEU A 34 -22.16 -37.69 -8.92
CA LEU A 34 -21.88 -37.80 -10.37
C LEU A 34 -22.74 -36.85 -11.24
N HIS A 35 -23.81 -36.28 -10.68
CA HIS A 35 -24.77 -35.41 -11.39
C HIS A 35 -24.99 -34.02 -10.75
N GLY A 36 -24.28 -33.65 -9.67
CA GLY A 36 -24.41 -32.36 -8.96
C GLY A 36 -23.07 -31.66 -8.73
N GLN A 37 -23.09 -30.36 -8.35
CA GLN A 37 -21.89 -29.57 -8.07
C GLN A 37 -21.29 -29.83 -6.67
N ASP A 38 -22.03 -30.50 -5.79
CA ASP A 38 -21.71 -30.59 -4.36
C ASP A 38 -21.17 -31.97 -3.97
N ALA A 39 -20.11 -31.98 -3.14
CA ALA A 39 -19.64 -33.19 -2.47
C ALA A 39 -20.30 -33.30 -1.09
N GLU A 40 -20.42 -34.50 -0.56
CA GLU A 40 -20.96 -34.74 0.78
C GLU A 40 -19.87 -35.32 1.69
N PHE A 41 -19.76 -34.79 2.89
CA PHE A 41 -18.90 -35.31 3.96
C PHE A 41 -19.79 -35.95 5.02
N GLU A 42 -19.51 -37.22 5.34
CA GLU A 42 -20.25 -37.99 6.33
C GLU A 42 -19.30 -38.49 7.43
N VAL A 43 -19.64 -38.21 8.69
CA VAL A 43 -18.95 -38.74 9.88
C VAL A 43 -19.78 -39.87 10.51
N LEU A 44 -19.13 -40.96 10.89
CA LEU A 44 -19.71 -42.18 11.45
C LEU A 44 -19.15 -42.44 12.86
N GLN A 45 -20.03 -42.50 13.86
CA GLN A 45 -19.66 -42.82 15.25
C GLN A 45 -20.83 -43.52 15.95
N ASN A 46 -20.60 -44.69 16.56
CA ASN A 46 -21.59 -45.43 17.35
C ASN A 46 -22.96 -45.57 16.66
N ASP A 47 -22.96 -46.07 15.42
CA ASP A 47 -24.13 -46.22 14.54
C ASP A 47 -24.91 -44.93 14.17
N LYS A 48 -24.40 -43.75 14.57
CA LYS A 48 -24.93 -42.44 14.18
C LYS A 48 -24.15 -41.86 13.00
N LYS A 49 -24.86 -41.08 12.17
CA LYS A 49 -24.35 -40.45 10.95
C LYS A 49 -24.61 -38.94 10.98
N TRP A 50 -23.56 -38.16 10.73
CA TRP A 50 -23.65 -36.71 10.54
C TRP A 50 -23.23 -36.36 9.13
N LYS A 51 -24.12 -35.70 8.41
CA LYS A 51 -23.90 -35.29 7.01
C LYS A 51 -23.69 -33.79 6.93
N PHE A 52 -22.80 -33.41 6.01
CA PHE A 52 -22.47 -32.05 5.65
C PHE A 52 -22.35 -31.90 4.14
N VAL A 53 -22.84 -30.78 3.63
CA VAL A 53 -22.58 -30.36 2.25
C VAL A 53 -21.19 -29.73 2.21
N VAL A 54 -20.34 -30.20 1.30
CA VAL A 54 -18.95 -29.75 1.21
C VAL A 54 -18.86 -28.54 0.31
N GLU A 55 -18.32 -27.47 0.89
CA GLU A 55 -17.84 -26.32 0.15
C GLU A 55 -16.31 -26.34 0.06
N LEU A 56 -15.80 -26.70 -1.10
CA LEU A 56 -14.37 -26.74 -1.36
C LEU A 56 -13.83 -25.34 -1.68
N ARG A 57 -12.76 -24.94 -0.99
CA ARG A 57 -11.99 -23.71 -1.28
C ARG A 57 -10.50 -24.00 -1.19
N GLU A 58 -9.70 -23.56 -2.16
CA GLU A 58 -8.26 -23.78 -2.08
C GLU A 58 -7.60 -22.97 -0.94
N ASN A 59 -8.07 -21.75 -0.73
CA ASN A 59 -7.60 -20.84 0.31
C ASN A 59 -8.80 -20.13 0.94
N ILE A 60 -8.74 -19.90 2.25
CA ILE A 60 -9.75 -19.15 2.99
C ILE A 60 -9.18 -17.80 3.40
N THR A 61 -9.95 -16.75 3.14
CA THR A 61 -9.67 -15.38 3.58
C THR A 61 -10.77 -14.92 4.51
N ARG A 62 -10.50 -13.90 5.32
CA ARG A 62 -11.50 -13.33 6.23
C ARG A 62 -12.73 -12.78 5.51
N THR A 63 -12.55 -12.24 4.30
CA THR A 63 -13.68 -11.78 3.46
C THR A 63 -14.59 -12.95 3.07
N LEU A 64 -14.01 -14.11 2.72
CA LEU A 64 -14.80 -15.30 2.41
C LEU A 64 -15.55 -15.83 3.64
N ILE A 65 -14.92 -15.81 4.82
CA ILE A 65 -15.57 -16.19 6.09
C ILE A 65 -16.83 -15.33 6.32
N GLY A 66 -16.72 -14.00 6.14
CA GLY A 66 -17.87 -13.10 6.27
C GLY A 66 -19.00 -13.37 5.27
N ILE A 67 -18.66 -13.81 4.05
CA ILE A 67 -19.66 -14.25 3.05
C ILE A 67 -20.35 -15.54 3.51
N PHE A 68 -19.61 -16.51 4.02
CA PHE A 68 -20.18 -17.79 4.49
C PHE A 68 -21.07 -17.61 5.71
N TYR A 69 -20.68 -16.75 6.65
CA TYR A 69 -21.52 -16.36 7.77
C TYR A 69 -22.85 -15.77 7.30
N HIS A 70 -22.81 -14.82 6.36
CA HIS A 70 -24.00 -14.17 5.82
C HIS A 70 -24.88 -15.14 5.01
N GLN A 71 -24.29 -16.07 4.26
CA GLN A 71 -25.04 -17.10 3.52
C GLN A 71 -25.74 -18.09 4.45
N ARG A 72 -25.13 -18.46 5.58
CA ARG A 72 -25.77 -19.27 6.65
C ARG A 72 -26.96 -18.56 7.29
N LEU A 73 -26.85 -17.26 7.56
CA LEU A 73 -27.95 -16.47 8.16
C LEU A 73 -29.19 -16.37 7.25
N LEU A 74 -28.99 -16.36 5.93
CA LEU A 74 -30.07 -16.12 4.97
C LEU A 74 -30.78 -17.40 4.47
N SER A 75 -30.23 -18.60 4.69
CA SER A 75 -30.79 -19.83 4.12
C SER A 75 -30.57 -21.06 5.00
N ILE A 76 -31.67 -21.74 5.33
CA ILE A 76 -31.68 -23.04 6.04
C ILE A 76 -30.90 -24.10 5.26
N GLN A 77 -30.83 -24.00 3.93
CA GLN A 77 -30.10 -24.97 3.09
C GLN A 77 -28.58 -24.94 3.33
N HIS A 78 -28.04 -23.86 3.88
CA HIS A 78 -26.60 -23.73 4.16
C HIS A 78 -26.22 -24.05 5.61
N ALA A 79 -27.18 -24.39 6.49
CA ALA A 79 -26.95 -24.70 7.89
C ALA A 79 -26.03 -25.91 8.13
N ASP A 80 -25.97 -26.83 7.16
CA ASP A 80 -25.15 -28.04 7.21
C ASP A 80 -23.92 -28.00 6.27
N THR A 81 -23.47 -26.80 5.89
CA THR A 81 -22.29 -26.64 5.03
C THR A 81 -20.99 -26.76 5.85
N ILE A 82 -20.04 -27.56 5.36
CA ILE A 82 -18.68 -27.65 5.90
C ILE A 82 -17.66 -27.18 4.86
N ILE A 83 -16.73 -26.34 5.30
CA ILE A 83 -15.66 -25.84 4.43
C ILE A 83 -14.50 -26.84 4.45
N ILE A 84 -14.08 -27.27 3.26
CA ILE A 84 -12.84 -28.05 3.09
C ILE A 84 -11.81 -27.17 2.41
N THR A 85 -10.63 -27.04 3.02
CA THR A 85 -9.55 -26.19 2.50
C THR A 85 -8.18 -26.80 2.69
N ARG A 86 -7.15 -26.19 2.10
CA ARG A 86 -5.76 -26.63 2.30
C ARG A 86 -5.32 -26.45 3.73
N TYR A 87 -5.51 -25.26 4.28
CA TYR A 87 -5.01 -24.94 5.61
C TYR A 87 -5.79 -23.81 6.26
N ILE A 88 -6.05 -23.98 7.55
CA ILE A 88 -6.60 -22.95 8.42
C ILE A 88 -5.58 -22.69 9.52
N ASN A 89 -5.05 -21.47 9.55
CA ASN A 89 -4.16 -21.06 10.64
C ASN A 89 -4.95 -20.90 11.95
N PRO A 90 -4.30 -20.90 13.12
CA PRO A 90 -4.98 -20.83 14.41
C PRO A 90 -5.92 -19.62 14.58
N LYS A 91 -5.53 -18.44 14.06
CA LYS A 91 -6.34 -17.21 14.14
C LYS A 91 -7.66 -17.36 13.36
N LEU A 92 -7.61 -17.94 12.15
CA LEU A 92 -8.80 -18.20 11.35
C LEU A 92 -9.66 -19.33 11.93
N ALA A 93 -9.04 -20.35 12.54
CA ALA A 93 -9.77 -21.42 13.22
C ALA A 93 -10.61 -20.89 14.40
N ASP A 94 -10.04 -19.97 15.18
CA ASP A 94 -10.76 -19.32 16.29
C ASP A 94 -11.92 -18.46 15.77
N LEU A 95 -11.70 -17.65 14.71
CA LEU A 95 -12.77 -16.86 14.08
C LEU A 95 -13.91 -17.74 13.53
N MET A 96 -13.58 -18.80 12.80
CA MET A 96 -14.59 -19.70 12.24
C MET A 96 -15.37 -20.46 13.32
N LYS A 97 -14.74 -20.75 14.47
CA LYS A 97 -15.42 -21.33 15.63
C LYS A 97 -16.38 -20.33 16.29
N GLU A 98 -15.97 -19.09 16.49
CA GLU A 98 -16.83 -18.03 17.04
C GLU A 98 -18.08 -17.82 16.20
N ASP A 99 -17.92 -17.84 14.88
CA ASP A 99 -19.02 -17.68 13.91
C ASP A 99 -19.81 -18.99 13.65
N ASP A 100 -19.47 -20.07 14.37
CA ASP A 100 -20.03 -21.42 14.23
C ASP A 100 -20.03 -21.94 12.78
N ILE A 101 -18.91 -21.78 12.07
CA ILE A 101 -18.70 -22.21 10.69
C ILE A 101 -17.85 -23.48 10.67
N PRO A 102 -18.42 -24.65 10.34
CA PRO A 102 -17.69 -25.91 10.32
C PRO A 102 -16.57 -25.93 9.27
N PHE A 103 -15.43 -26.51 9.62
CA PHE A 103 -14.31 -26.68 8.68
C PHE A 103 -13.49 -27.94 8.93
N ILE A 104 -12.82 -28.41 7.87
CA ILE A 104 -11.70 -29.35 7.93
C ILE A 104 -10.59 -28.90 6.97
N ASP A 105 -9.33 -29.11 7.35
CA ASP A 105 -8.18 -28.82 6.50
C ASP A 105 -7.26 -30.03 6.25
N THR A 106 -6.26 -29.86 5.38
CA THR A 106 -5.32 -30.95 5.04
C THR A 106 -4.23 -31.19 6.08
N ALA A 107 -4.11 -30.31 7.09
CA ALA A 107 -3.21 -30.50 8.23
C ALA A 107 -3.91 -31.24 9.39
N GLY A 108 -5.23 -31.42 9.33
CA GLY A 108 -6.03 -32.07 10.37
C GLY A 108 -6.63 -31.09 11.37
N ASN A 109 -6.59 -29.78 11.11
CA ASN A 109 -7.38 -28.84 11.89
C ASN A 109 -8.86 -29.01 11.52
N VAL A 110 -9.72 -29.01 12.54
CA VAL A 110 -11.15 -29.26 12.38
C VAL A 110 -11.96 -28.46 13.39
N TYR A 111 -13.11 -27.96 12.94
CA TYR A 111 -14.18 -27.52 13.81
C TYR A 111 -15.51 -28.07 13.29
N ILE A 112 -16.24 -28.80 14.14
CA ILE A 112 -17.60 -29.27 13.89
C ILE A 112 -18.39 -29.10 15.19
N ASN A 113 -19.53 -28.42 15.11
CA ASN A 113 -20.47 -28.28 16.21
C ASN A 113 -21.87 -28.61 15.71
N LYS A 114 -22.23 -29.90 15.75
CA LYS A 114 -23.54 -30.42 15.34
C LYS A 114 -24.02 -31.41 16.40
N PRO A 115 -24.66 -30.93 17.47
CA PRO A 115 -25.02 -31.77 18.62
C PRO A 115 -25.70 -33.10 18.22
N PRO A 116 -25.30 -34.23 18.81
CA PRO A 116 -24.35 -34.36 19.92
C PRO A 116 -22.86 -34.45 19.50
N LEU A 117 -22.51 -34.19 18.23
CA LEU A 117 -21.14 -34.23 17.73
C LEU A 117 -20.46 -32.86 17.88
N PHE A 118 -19.43 -32.79 18.72
CA PHE A 118 -18.55 -31.63 18.84
C PHE A 118 -17.10 -32.05 18.67
N ILE A 119 -16.39 -31.40 17.74
CA ILE A 119 -14.97 -31.63 17.46
C ILE A 119 -14.31 -30.28 17.28
N PHE A 120 -13.23 -30.02 18.02
CA PHE A 120 -12.39 -28.86 17.78
C PHE A 120 -10.93 -29.23 17.97
N VAL A 121 -10.17 -29.21 16.87
CA VAL A 121 -8.73 -29.43 16.85
C VAL A 121 -8.07 -28.28 16.11
N LYS A 122 -7.13 -27.61 16.76
CA LYS A 122 -6.38 -26.48 16.22
C LYS A 122 -4.89 -26.63 16.50
N GLY A 123 -4.06 -26.01 15.65
CA GLY A 123 -2.62 -25.89 15.87
C GLY A 123 -1.75 -26.87 15.06
N ASN A 124 -2.35 -27.76 14.27
CA ASN A 124 -1.59 -28.59 13.34
C ASN A 124 -1.02 -27.70 12.22
N LYS A 125 0.20 -28.02 11.76
CA LYS A 125 0.91 -27.29 10.70
C LYS A 125 0.94 -28.13 9.42
N ILE A 126 0.89 -27.48 8.26
CA ILE A 126 1.05 -28.15 6.96
C ILE A 126 2.41 -28.84 6.93
N ARG A 127 2.46 -30.10 6.47
CA ARG A 127 3.71 -30.81 6.20
C ARG A 127 4.54 -30.02 5.17
N VAL A 128 5.82 -29.80 5.43
CA VAL A 128 6.70 -28.94 4.62
C VAL A 128 6.66 -29.28 3.11
N LYS A 129 6.50 -30.56 2.75
CA LYS A 129 6.41 -31.05 1.36
C LYS A 129 5.10 -30.65 0.64
N ASP A 130 4.06 -30.27 1.36
CA ASP A 130 2.73 -29.93 0.86
C ASP A 130 2.45 -28.42 0.82
N GLN A 131 3.43 -27.59 1.23
CA GLN A 131 3.34 -26.14 1.10
C GLN A 131 3.36 -25.73 -0.38
N VAL A 132 2.25 -25.20 -0.88
CA VAL A 132 2.24 -24.53 -2.18
C VAL A 132 2.90 -23.17 -1.99
N LYS A 133 4.12 -23.02 -2.52
CA LYS A 133 4.80 -21.72 -2.52
C LYS A 133 3.91 -20.70 -3.24
N PRO A 134 3.65 -19.52 -2.66
CA PRO A 134 2.94 -18.45 -3.38
C PRO A 134 3.66 -18.15 -4.71
N PRO A 135 2.94 -17.62 -5.71
CA PRO A 135 3.57 -17.18 -6.95
C PRO A 135 4.74 -16.25 -6.61
N ALA A 136 5.86 -16.51 -7.28
CA ALA A 136 7.08 -15.73 -7.24
C ALA A 136 6.80 -14.23 -7.27
N ARG A 137 7.05 -13.51 -6.16
CA ARG A 137 6.84 -12.06 -6.07
C ARG A 137 7.75 -11.32 -7.04
N ALA A 138 8.88 -11.92 -7.42
CA ALA A 138 9.74 -11.45 -8.51
C ALA A 138 9.02 -11.13 -9.83
N PHE A 139 7.88 -11.77 -10.15
CA PHE A 139 7.12 -11.50 -11.39
C PHE A 139 5.94 -10.54 -11.21
N ARG A 140 5.91 -9.81 -10.09
CA ARG A 140 4.97 -8.71 -9.85
C ARG A 140 5.59 -7.38 -10.33
N PRO A 141 4.83 -6.26 -10.44
CA PRO A 141 5.26 -5.04 -11.14
C PRO A 141 6.67 -4.54 -10.80
N ALA A 142 7.00 -4.35 -9.52
CA ALA A 142 8.32 -3.87 -9.10
C ALA A 142 9.41 -4.92 -9.34
N GLY A 143 9.10 -6.21 -9.16
CA GLY A 143 9.99 -7.30 -9.51
C GLY A 143 10.27 -7.41 -11.01
N LEU A 144 9.26 -7.19 -11.85
CA LEU A 144 9.42 -7.12 -13.30
C LEU A 144 10.34 -5.97 -13.71
N GLN A 145 10.29 -4.82 -13.03
CA GLN A 145 11.24 -3.73 -13.29
C GLN A 145 12.68 -4.16 -12.98
N VAL A 146 12.91 -4.84 -11.86
CA VAL A 146 14.24 -5.37 -11.49
C VAL A 146 14.71 -6.41 -12.49
N ILE A 147 13.87 -7.39 -12.85
CA ILE A 147 14.20 -8.42 -13.84
C ILE A 147 14.52 -7.77 -15.19
N PHE A 148 13.75 -6.77 -15.62
CA PHE A 148 14.02 -6.04 -16.87
C PHE A 148 15.40 -5.37 -16.83
N ALA A 149 15.72 -4.66 -15.74
CA ALA A 149 17.02 -4.03 -15.57
C ALA A 149 18.16 -5.06 -15.62
N LEU A 150 18.01 -6.19 -14.92
CA LEU A 150 18.96 -7.30 -14.89
C LEU A 150 19.15 -7.96 -16.27
N LEU A 151 18.08 -8.10 -17.06
CA LEU A 151 18.16 -8.68 -18.41
C LEU A 151 18.77 -7.72 -19.44
N THR A 152 18.61 -6.41 -19.26
CA THR A 152 19.02 -5.38 -20.24
C THR A 152 20.36 -4.71 -19.94
N ASN A 153 20.86 -4.79 -18.70
CA ASN A 153 22.14 -4.22 -18.32
C ASN A 153 23.13 -5.35 -18.02
N LYS A 154 24.22 -5.40 -18.80
CA LYS A 154 25.29 -6.39 -18.62
C LYS A 154 25.89 -6.27 -17.22
N ASP A 155 26.09 -7.41 -16.56
CA ASP A 155 26.71 -7.58 -15.24
C ASP A 155 26.01 -6.86 -14.06
N LEU A 156 24.80 -6.32 -14.27
CA LEU A 156 24.05 -5.63 -13.22
C LEU A 156 23.74 -6.55 -12.03
N GLU A 157 23.66 -7.87 -12.23
CA GLU A 157 23.49 -8.84 -11.15
C GLU A 157 24.61 -8.79 -10.10
N ASN A 158 25.79 -8.30 -10.47
CA ASN A 158 26.96 -8.12 -9.59
C ASN A 158 27.02 -6.76 -8.91
N ALA A 159 26.22 -5.79 -9.37
CA ALA A 159 26.20 -4.46 -8.80
C ALA A 159 25.69 -4.47 -7.34
N THR A 160 25.93 -3.36 -6.64
CA THR A 160 25.34 -3.14 -5.32
C THR A 160 23.82 -3.12 -5.44
N TYR A 161 23.09 -3.56 -4.41
CA TYR A 161 21.62 -3.51 -4.45
C TYR A 161 21.09 -2.10 -4.70
N ARG A 162 21.79 -1.07 -4.22
CA ARG A 162 21.50 0.34 -4.49
C ARG A 162 21.57 0.68 -5.97
N GLU A 163 22.61 0.21 -6.65
CA GLU A 163 22.75 0.44 -8.08
C GLU A 163 21.69 -0.30 -8.90
N ILE A 164 21.36 -1.53 -8.51
CA ILE A 164 20.25 -2.29 -9.12
C ILE A 164 18.93 -1.53 -8.94
N ALA A 165 18.64 -1.07 -7.72
CA ALA A 165 17.42 -0.33 -7.39
C ALA A 165 17.29 0.95 -8.23
N ARG A 166 18.37 1.73 -8.32
CA ARG A 166 18.44 2.95 -9.13
C ARG A 166 18.24 2.67 -10.63
N LYS A 167 18.83 1.61 -11.16
CA LYS A 167 18.69 1.23 -12.57
C LYS A 167 17.28 0.70 -12.90
N ALA A 168 16.67 -0.01 -11.96
CA ALA A 168 15.33 -0.58 -12.10
C ALA A 168 14.21 0.42 -11.76
N ASP A 169 14.52 1.56 -11.15
CA ASP A 169 13.54 2.55 -10.68
C ASP A 169 12.55 1.93 -9.67
N VAL A 170 13.11 1.32 -8.63
CA VAL A 170 12.36 0.68 -7.53
C VAL A 170 13.00 0.97 -6.18
N ALA A 171 12.25 0.74 -5.09
CA ALA A 171 12.79 0.82 -3.73
C ALA A 171 13.88 -0.24 -3.48
N LEU A 172 14.86 0.08 -2.63
CA LEU A 172 15.99 -0.81 -2.33
C LEU A 172 15.55 -2.18 -1.77
N GLY A 173 14.56 -2.19 -0.87
CA GLY A 173 14.00 -3.43 -0.29
C GLY A 173 13.37 -4.36 -1.32
N THR A 174 12.88 -3.84 -2.44
CA THR A 174 12.39 -4.65 -3.57
C THR A 174 13.52 -5.49 -4.16
N VAL A 175 14.72 -4.93 -4.31
CA VAL A 175 15.85 -5.63 -4.91
C VAL A 175 16.22 -6.86 -4.08
N ASP A 176 16.37 -6.72 -2.76
CA ASP A 176 16.73 -7.87 -1.92
C ASP A 176 15.73 -9.03 -2.08
N ARG A 177 14.43 -8.71 -2.04
CA ARG A 177 13.37 -9.70 -2.22
C ARG A 177 13.42 -10.38 -3.58
N VAL A 178 13.55 -9.61 -4.66
CA VAL A 178 13.61 -10.15 -6.02
C VAL A 178 14.84 -11.03 -6.19
N MET A 179 15.99 -10.61 -5.69
CA MET A 179 17.22 -11.41 -5.76
C MET A 179 17.07 -12.73 -5.00
N ARG A 180 16.43 -12.70 -3.83
CA ARG A 180 16.10 -13.90 -3.03
C ARG A 180 15.17 -14.85 -3.78
N ASP A 181 14.11 -14.33 -4.39
CA ASP A 181 13.16 -15.09 -5.20
C ASP A 181 13.84 -15.74 -6.42
N LEU A 182 14.65 -14.96 -7.15
CA LEU A 182 15.39 -15.48 -8.31
C LEU A 182 16.37 -16.59 -7.91
N ARG A 183 17.01 -16.50 -6.73
CA ARG A 183 17.83 -17.61 -6.17
C ARG A 183 16.98 -18.85 -5.90
N GLN A 184 15.87 -18.69 -5.19
CA GLN A 184 14.99 -19.81 -4.84
C GLN A 184 14.39 -20.52 -6.07
N MET A 185 14.25 -19.80 -7.19
CA MET A 185 13.74 -20.32 -8.46
C MET A 185 14.83 -20.84 -9.40
N GLY A 186 16.10 -20.71 -9.03
CA GLY A 186 17.21 -21.15 -9.86
C GLY A 186 17.49 -20.26 -11.08
N TYR A 187 17.05 -19.00 -11.06
CA TYR A 187 17.41 -17.98 -12.08
C TYR A 187 18.65 -17.17 -11.69
N LEU A 188 19.10 -17.28 -10.45
CA LEU A 188 20.28 -16.58 -9.94
C LEU A 188 21.11 -17.54 -9.06
N ILE A 189 22.40 -17.60 -9.31
CA ILE A 189 23.36 -18.34 -8.46
C ILE A 189 24.39 -17.40 -7.86
N GLU A 190 24.82 -17.69 -6.63
CA GLU A 190 25.93 -17.02 -5.97
C GLU A 190 27.19 -17.86 -6.11
N MET A 191 28.29 -17.22 -6.49
CA MET A 191 29.58 -17.84 -6.78
C MET A 191 30.68 -17.32 -5.84
N GLY A 192 30.32 -16.91 -4.62
CA GLY A 192 31.25 -16.37 -3.62
C GLY A 192 32.04 -15.16 -4.15
N LYS A 193 33.38 -15.25 -4.14
CA LYS A 193 34.28 -14.18 -4.63
C LYS A 193 34.08 -13.82 -6.11
N ARG A 194 33.45 -14.70 -6.91
CA ARG A 194 33.15 -14.45 -8.33
C ARG A 194 31.79 -13.75 -8.54
N GLY A 195 31.12 -13.36 -7.46
CA GLY A 195 29.88 -12.59 -7.50
C GLY A 195 28.64 -13.45 -7.75
N ARG A 196 27.65 -12.85 -8.41
CA ARG A 196 26.34 -13.40 -8.76
C ARG A 196 26.26 -13.63 -10.28
N ARG A 197 25.52 -14.66 -10.69
CA ARG A 197 25.29 -14.94 -12.11
C ARG A 197 23.83 -15.29 -12.36
N LEU A 198 23.22 -14.60 -13.31
CA LEU A 198 21.91 -14.98 -13.83
C LEU A 198 22.03 -16.24 -14.68
N THR A 199 21.15 -17.19 -14.41
CA THR A 199 21.04 -18.49 -15.08
C THR A 199 19.70 -18.56 -15.81
N ASP A 200 19.65 -19.37 -16.87
CA ASP A 200 18.46 -19.54 -17.70
C ASP A 200 17.79 -18.21 -18.12
N LYS A 201 18.63 -17.28 -18.63
CA LYS A 201 18.21 -15.91 -19.01
C LYS A 201 17.07 -15.93 -20.03
N PHE A 202 17.01 -16.93 -20.91
CA PHE A 202 15.96 -17.05 -21.92
C PHE A 202 14.60 -17.35 -21.27
N ASN A 203 14.50 -18.35 -20.39
CA ASN A 203 13.23 -18.61 -19.72
C ASN A 203 12.83 -17.49 -18.76
N LEU A 204 13.80 -16.84 -18.11
CA LEU A 204 13.53 -15.64 -17.31
C LEU A 204 12.93 -14.51 -18.18
N PHE A 205 13.48 -14.29 -19.38
CA PHE A 205 12.95 -13.33 -20.34
C PHE A 205 11.54 -13.70 -20.84
N ILE A 206 11.29 -14.95 -21.21
CA ILE A 206 9.95 -15.41 -21.64
C ILE A 206 8.91 -15.19 -20.53
N ARG A 207 9.25 -15.53 -19.29
CA ARG A 207 8.35 -15.26 -18.15
C ARG A 207 8.09 -13.77 -17.96
N TRP A 208 9.11 -12.93 -18.10
CA TRP A 208 8.95 -11.49 -18.03
C TRP A 208 8.02 -10.96 -19.13
N VAL A 209 8.18 -11.42 -20.37
CA VAL A 209 7.34 -11.03 -21.52
C VAL A 209 5.87 -11.38 -21.29
N ASN A 210 5.60 -12.55 -20.70
CA ASN A 210 4.23 -12.98 -20.40
C ASN A 210 3.60 -12.18 -19.26
N ALA A 211 4.37 -11.85 -18.23
CA ALA A 211 3.87 -11.11 -17.07
C ALA A 211 3.73 -9.60 -17.33
N TYR A 212 4.53 -9.01 -18.23
CA TYR A 212 4.55 -7.57 -18.47
C TYR A 212 3.19 -6.95 -18.84
N PRO A 213 2.40 -7.50 -19.80
CA PRO A 213 1.10 -6.96 -20.17
C PRO A 213 0.08 -7.01 -19.03
N GLU A 214 0.12 -8.07 -18.22
CA GLU A 214 -0.84 -8.36 -17.15
C GLU A 214 -0.54 -7.54 -15.89
N GLU A 215 0.73 -7.43 -15.52
CA GLU A 215 1.15 -6.89 -14.23
C GLU A 215 1.63 -5.44 -14.31
N LEU A 216 2.51 -5.10 -15.27
CA LEU A 216 3.26 -3.83 -15.26
C LEU A 216 2.73 -2.77 -16.23
N ARG A 217 2.36 -3.16 -17.46
CA ARG A 217 2.04 -2.21 -18.54
C ARG A 217 0.93 -1.23 -18.16
N GLN A 218 -0.16 -1.72 -17.55
CA GLN A 218 -1.30 -0.87 -17.18
C GLN A 218 -0.93 0.12 -16.07
N LYS A 219 -0.05 -0.26 -15.14
CA LYS A 219 0.38 0.60 -14.01
C LYS A 219 1.29 1.75 -14.44
N LYS A 220 1.95 1.64 -15.60
CA LYS A 220 2.81 2.71 -16.16
C LYS A 220 2.04 3.69 -17.06
N LEU A 221 0.74 3.48 -17.28
CA LEU A 221 -0.09 4.39 -18.07
C LEU A 221 -0.45 5.64 -17.25
N MET A 222 0.13 6.79 -17.61
CA MET A 222 -0.16 8.07 -16.92
C MET A 222 -1.55 8.63 -17.26
N GLY A 223 -2.04 8.39 -18.48
CA GLY A 223 -3.35 8.88 -18.90
C GLY A 223 -3.64 8.61 -20.37
N ARG A 224 -4.90 8.75 -20.75
CA ARG A 224 -5.34 8.75 -22.15
C ARG A 224 -6.00 10.08 -22.42
N TYR A 225 -5.57 10.72 -23.50
CA TYR A 225 -6.01 12.05 -23.88
C TYR A 225 -6.56 12.02 -25.29
N ARG A 226 -7.46 12.95 -25.57
CA ARG A 226 -7.94 13.25 -26.91
C ARG A 226 -7.42 14.62 -27.29
N ALA A 227 -6.79 14.71 -28.46
CA ALA A 227 -6.40 15.99 -29.04
C ALA A 227 -7.50 16.47 -29.99
N ASP A 228 -7.62 17.79 -30.14
CA ASP A 228 -8.61 18.42 -31.03
C ASP A 228 -8.32 18.13 -32.50
N THR A 229 -7.03 18.03 -32.85
CA THR A 229 -6.54 17.62 -34.16
C THR A 229 -5.67 16.37 -34.02
N PHE A 230 -5.58 15.55 -35.06
CA PHE A 230 -4.82 14.30 -35.00
C PHE A 230 -3.33 14.48 -35.31
N ASP A 231 -2.98 15.57 -36.00
CA ASP A 231 -1.68 15.89 -36.57
C ASP A 231 -0.91 16.95 -35.76
N TRP A 232 -1.41 17.34 -34.59
CA TRP A 232 -0.76 18.24 -33.63
C TRP A 232 0.70 17.86 -33.33
N TRP A 233 1.01 16.56 -33.33
CA TRP A 233 2.34 16.02 -33.05
C TRP A 233 3.41 16.50 -34.04
N ARG A 234 3.03 16.95 -35.25
CA ARG A 234 3.96 17.47 -36.26
C ARG A 234 4.60 18.79 -35.86
N GLN A 235 3.90 19.59 -35.05
CA GLN A 235 4.35 20.92 -34.61
C GLN A 235 4.79 20.91 -33.13
N ALA A 236 4.58 19.79 -32.43
CA ALA A 236 4.90 19.68 -31.02
C ALA A 236 6.39 19.45 -30.79
N ASP A 237 7.02 20.37 -30.06
CA ASP A 237 8.36 20.18 -29.53
C ASP A 237 8.29 19.48 -28.17
N ILE A 238 8.15 18.16 -28.19
CA ILE A 238 8.10 17.36 -26.96
C ILE A 238 9.47 17.30 -26.23
N GLY A 239 10.56 17.67 -26.91
CA GLY A 239 11.91 17.70 -26.33
C GLY A 239 12.00 18.70 -25.17
N LYS A 240 11.30 19.83 -25.26
CA LYS A 240 11.16 20.82 -24.17
C LYS A 240 10.60 20.25 -22.88
N PHE A 241 9.87 19.15 -22.96
CA PHE A 241 9.25 18.48 -21.81
C PHE A 241 10.01 17.21 -21.39
N GLN A 242 11.24 16.99 -21.88
CA GLN A 242 12.03 15.79 -21.62
C GLN A 242 11.24 14.49 -21.91
N ALA A 243 10.42 14.53 -22.96
CA ALA A 243 9.54 13.44 -23.36
C ALA A 243 10.01 12.81 -24.68
N TYR A 244 9.54 11.59 -24.94
CA TYR A 244 9.88 10.77 -26.10
C TYR A 244 8.62 10.31 -26.83
N TRP A 245 8.71 10.24 -28.16
CA TRP A 245 7.67 9.67 -28.99
C TRP A 245 7.63 8.15 -28.89
N GLY A 246 6.42 7.58 -28.93
CA GLY A 246 6.23 6.15 -29.06
C GLY A 246 6.43 5.62 -30.47
N GLY A 247 6.37 4.29 -30.59
CA GLY A 247 6.78 3.56 -31.79
C GLY A 247 6.04 3.98 -33.07
N GLU A 248 4.74 4.26 -33.00
CA GLU A 248 3.96 4.65 -34.19
C GLU A 248 4.37 6.02 -34.75
N ILE A 249 4.61 7.01 -33.87
CA ILE A 249 5.11 8.32 -34.29
C ILE A 249 6.54 8.20 -34.83
N ALA A 250 7.39 7.44 -34.15
CA ALA A 250 8.74 7.17 -34.62
C ALA A 250 8.74 6.50 -36.01
N ALA A 251 7.86 5.51 -36.23
CA ALA A 251 7.69 4.86 -37.52
C ALA A 251 7.18 5.81 -38.60
N ALA A 252 6.21 6.68 -38.27
CA ALA A 252 5.72 7.71 -39.19
C ALA A 252 6.82 8.71 -39.58
N MET A 253 7.66 9.13 -38.63
CA MET A 253 8.80 10.03 -38.88
C MET A 253 9.87 9.38 -39.76
N LEU A 254 10.21 8.12 -39.51
CA LEU A 254 11.25 7.38 -40.25
C LEU A 254 10.79 7.01 -41.66
N THR A 255 9.57 6.54 -41.81
CA THR A 255 9.06 5.99 -43.08
C THR A 255 8.38 7.03 -43.96
N LYS A 256 7.82 8.09 -43.37
CA LYS A 256 7.07 9.17 -44.03
C LYS A 256 5.75 8.77 -44.72
N TYR A 257 5.46 7.48 -44.90
CA TYR A 257 4.20 6.99 -45.48
C TYR A 257 3.26 6.34 -44.45
N LEU A 258 3.80 5.84 -43.32
CA LEU A 258 2.96 5.31 -42.24
C LEU A 258 2.26 6.45 -41.51
N LYS A 259 0.97 6.26 -41.22
CA LYS A 259 0.17 7.15 -40.39
C LYS A 259 -0.04 6.48 -39.03
N PRO A 260 0.27 7.16 -37.92
CA PRO A 260 -0.01 6.62 -36.60
C PRO A 260 -1.54 6.50 -36.42
N GLU A 261 -2.00 5.50 -35.70
CA GLU A 261 -3.38 5.42 -35.17
C GLU A 261 -3.40 5.96 -33.73
N LYS A 262 -2.34 5.68 -32.97
CA LYS A 262 -2.19 6.08 -31.57
C LYS A 262 -0.91 6.88 -31.37
N ILE A 263 -1.06 8.03 -30.75
CA ILE A 263 0.05 8.89 -30.36
C ILE A 263 0.42 8.55 -28.92
N ALA A 264 1.51 7.83 -28.74
CA ALA A 264 2.06 7.53 -27.42
C ALA A 264 3.21 8.50 -27.10
N ILE A 265 3.20 9.02 -25.87
CA ILE A 265 4.24 9.89 -25.33
C ILE A 265 4.78 9.22 -24.06
N TYR A 266 6.09 9.03 -24.00
CA TYR A 266 6.79 8.62 -22.79
C TYR A 266 7.39 9.85 -22.14
N THR A 267 7.02 10.12 -20.89
CA THR A 267 7.61 11.22 -20.14
C THR A 267 7.92 10.76 -18.72
N ARG A 268 8.98 11.33 -18.15
CA ARG A 268 9.21 11.27 -16.70
C ARG A 268 8.61 12.47 -15.98
N GLN A 269 8.08 13.45 -16.70
CA GLN A 269 7.40 14.58 -16.09
C GLN A 269 6.00 14.16 -15.65
N PRO A 270 5.71 14.16 -14.34
CA PRO A 270 4.38 13.94 -13.84
C PRO A 270 3.46 15.06 -14.34
N LEU A 271 2.45 14.66 -15.09
CA LEU A 271 1.43 15.54 -15.65
C LEU A 271 0.71 16.24 -14.49
N GLY A 272 0.83 17.59 -14.41
CA GLY A 272 0.18 18.41 -13.36
C GLY A 272 1.10 19.26 -12.49
N LYS A 273 2.40 18.94 -12.36
CA LYS A 273 3.29 19.66 -11.40
C LYS A 273 3.57 21.13 -11.76
N SER A 274 3.54 21.50 -13.05
CA SER A 274 3.66 22.91 -13.46
C SER A 274 2.50 23.78 -12.95
N LEU A 275 1.30 23.19 -12.82
CA LEU A 275 0.15 23.89 -12.25
C LEU A 275 0.32 24.08 -10.75
N ILE A 276 0.77 23.03 -10.05
CA ILE A 276 1.06 23.09 -8.61
C ILE A 276 2.03 24.22 -8.28
N PHE A 277 3.11 24.38 -9.05
CA PHE A 277 4.08 25.45 -8.81
C PHE A 277 3.48 26.86 -9.00
N LYS A 278 2.58 27.04 -9.97
CA LYS A 278 1.88 28.34 -10.16
C LYS A 278 0.89 28.64 -9.04
N VAL A 279 0.25 27.61 -8.49
CA VAL A 279 -0.63 27.74 -7.32
C VAL A 279 0.21 28.15 -6.11
N LEU A 280 1.30 27.42 -5.82
CA LEU A 280 2.20 27.71 -4.69
C LEU A 280 2.87 29.08 -4.82
N GLU A 281 3.27 29.51 -6.02
CA GLU A 281 3.80 30.86 -6.24
C GLU A 281 2.77 31.95 -5.90
N THR A 282 1.49 31.71 -6.21
CA THR A 282 0.43 32.68 -5.89
C THR A 282 0.13 32.70 -4.39
N ILE A 283 0.11 31.52 -3.76
CA ILE A 283 -0.06 31.38 -2.31
C ILE A 283 1.08 32.08 -1.57
N GLU A 284 2.34 31.83 -1.94
CA GLU A 284 3.52 32.45 -1.32
C GLU A 284 3.44 33.98 -1.34
N LYS A 285 3.08 34.58 -2.49
CA LYS A 285 2.92 36.04 -2.60
C LYS A 285 1.84 36.59 -1.67
N VAL A 286 0.69 35.90 -1.57
CA VAL A 286 -0.40 36.33 -0.68
C VAL A 286 0.02 36.17 0.79
N SER A 287 0.61 35.03 1.14
CA SER A 287 1.15 34.75 2.49
C SER A 287 2.15 35.82 2.93
N GLN A 288 3.12 36.18 2.08
CA GLN A 288 4.09 37.24 2.34
C GLN A 288 3.41 38.60 2.56
N SER A 289 2.43 38.96 1.73
CA SER A 289 1.71 40.24 1.86
C SER A 289 0.88 40.36 3.15
N LEU A 290 0.51 39.23 3.75
CA LEU A 290 -0.30 39.15 4.96
C LEU A 290 0.53 38.80 6.20
N SER A 291 1.84 38.58 6.05
CA SER A 291 2.74 38.04 7.08
C SER A 291 2.16 36.77 7.73
N MET A 292 1.66 35.86 6.90
CA MET A 292 1.07 34.60 7.34
C MET A 292 1.94 33.42 6.93
N ASP A 293 2.15 32.53 7.89
CA ASP A 293 2.88 31.28 7.67
C ASP A 293 1.96 30.22 7.07
N PHE A 294 2.50 29.44 6.14
CA PHE A 294 1.82 28.26 5.60
C PHE A 294 2.83 27.16 5.28
N PHE A 295 2.33 25.96 5.07
CA PHE A 295 3.13 24.82 4.61
C PHE A 295 2.24 23.82 3.88
N VAL A 296 2.81 23.17 2.86
CA VAL A 296 2.12 22.18 2.03
C VAL A 296 2.06 20.85 2.78
N VAL A 297 0.89 20.22 2.77
CA VAL A 297 0.62 18.94 3.43
C VAL A 297 -0.01 17.94 2.45
N GLY A 298 -0.52 16.83 2.98
CA GLY A 298 -1.32 15.89 2.20
C GLY A 298 -0.51 15.14 1.14
N ALA A 299 -1.22 14.66 0.12
CA ALA A 299 -0.63 13.81 -0.92
C ALA A 299 0.30 14.59 -1.86
N THR A 300 0.05 15.89 -2.08
CA THR A 300 0.97 16.75 -2.84
C THR A 300 2.34 16.85 -2.16
N ALA A 301 2.40 17.02 -0.83
CA ALA A 301 3.68 17.05 -0.13
C ALA A 301 4.44 15.72 -0.23
N ARG A 302 3.72 14.60 -0.04
CA ARG A 302 4.26 13.25 -0.25
C ARG A 302 4.89 13.10 -1.63
N ASP A 303 4.17 13.45 -2.69
CA ASP A 303 4.60 13.23 -4.07
C ASP A 303 5.79 14.13 -4.44
N ILE A 304 5.80 15.39 -4.00
CA ILE A 304 6.93 16.28 -4.25
C ILE A 304 8.18 15.78 -3.52
N ILE A 305 8.06 15.40 -2.25
CA ILE A 305 9.23 14.95 -1.48
C ILE A 305 9.73 13.60 -2.00
N LEU A 306 8.87 12.58 -2.12
CA LEU A 306 9.29 11.26 -2.55
C LEU A 306 9.78 11.26 -4.01
N GLU A 307 8.98 11.80 -4.93
CA GLU A 307 9.27 11.69 -6.37
C GLU A 307 10.26 12.75 -6.84
N CYS A 308 10.04 14.03 -6.53
CA CYS A 308 10.91 15.10 -7.05
C CYS A 308 12.23 15.18 -6.28
N ALA A 309 12.22 15.04 -4.95
CA ALA A 309 13.45 15.18 -4.16
C ALA A 309 14.28 13.89 -4.12
N TYR A 310 13.62 12.73 -4.05
CA TYR A 310 14.29 11.44 -3.86
C TYR A 310 14.12 10.43 -5.01
N GLY A 311 13.38 10.76 -6.06
CA GLY A 311 13.21 9.88 -7.22
C GLY A 311 12.39 8.61 -6.91
N ILE A 312 11.61 8.61 -5.82
CA ILE A 312 10.78 7.49 -5.39
C ILE A 312 9.42 7.64 -6.04
N SER A 313 9.12 6.76 -7.01
CA SER A 313 7.87 6.82 -7.77
C SER A 313 6.65 6.61 -6.89
N THR A 314 5.65 7.49 -7.04
CA THR A 314 4.31 7.34 -6.47
C THR A 314 3.30 7.16 -7.61
N MET A 315 2.38 6.18 -7.51
CA MET A 315 1.42 5.91 -8.60
C MET A 315 0.18 6.81 -8.59
N ARG A 316 -0.01 7.64 -7.55
CA ARG A 316 -1.14 8.56 -7.46
C ARG A 316 -0.75 9.93 -8.00
N ALA A 317 -1.36 10.34 -9.10
CA ALA A 317 -1.44 11.75 -9.46
C ALA A 317 -2.46 12.43 -8.53
N THR A 318 -1.97 13.22 -7.57
CA THR A 318 -2.83 14.04 -6.70
C THR A 318 -3.49 15.15 -7.55
N GLN A 319 -4.81 15.29 -7.45
CA GLN A 319 -5.61 16.25 -8.24
C GLN A 319 -5.91 17.55 -7.48
N ASP A 320 -5.50 17.64 -6.22
CA ASP A 320 -5.69 18.75 -5.29
C ASP A 320 -4.36 19.16 -4.62
N ILE A 321 -4.36 20.35 -4.01
CA ILE A 321 -3.28 20.77 -3.10
C ILE A 321 -3.90 21.04 -1.74
N ASP A 322 -3.43 20.31 -0.73
CA ASP A 322 -3.71 20.60 0.67
C ASP A 322 -2.57 21.45 1.26
N PHE A 323 -2.91 22.49 2.00
CA PHE A 323 -1.92 23.20 2.82
C PHE A 323 -2.52 23.72 4.12
N GLY A 324 -1.68 23.78 5.15
CA GLY A 324 -2.01 24.41 6.42
C GLY A 324 -1.66 25.89 6.39
N VAL A 325 -2.53 26.76 6.90
CA VAL A 325 -2.24 28.19 7.13
C VAL A 325 -2.32 28.51 8.62
N ARG A 326 -1.28 29.12 9.18
CA ARG A 326 -1.19 29.40 10.61
C ARG A 326 -1.95 30.68 10.92
N VAL A 327 -3.03 30.58 11.69
CA VAL A 327 -3.92 31.69 12.03
C VAL A 327 -4.28 31.69 13.49
N SER A 328 -4.57 32.89 14.01
CA SER A 328 -5.01 33.08 15.39
C SER A 328 -6.52 33.08 15.56
N ASN A 329 -7.27 33.32 14.48
CA ASN A 329 -8.74 33.40 14.49
C ASN A 329 -9.31 33.32 13.07
N TRP A 330 -10.64 33.17 12.96
CA TRP A 330 -11.37 33.12 11.69
C TRP A 330 -11.20 34.38 10.82
N LYS A 331 -11.07 35.57 11.43
CA LYS A 331 -10.86 36.81 10.67
C LYS A 331 -9.55 36.78 9.87
N GLN A 332 -8.49 36.22 10.43
CA GLN A 332 -7.23 36.02 9.69
C GLN A 332 -7.38 35.00 8.56
N PHE A 333 -8.10 33.90 8.81
CA PHE A 333 -8.37 32.89 7.80
C PHE A 333 -9.16 33.44 6.61
N GLU A 334 -10.23 34.19 6.87
CA GLU A 334 -11.02 34.82 5.79
C GLU A 334 -10.21 35.88 5.04
N LYS A 335 -9.40 36.70 5.74
CA LYS A 335 -8.50 37.66 5.08
C LYS A 335 -7.53 36.97 4.11
N PHE A 336 -7.03 35.79 4.48
CA PHE A 336 -6.16 34.99 3.64
C PHE A 336 -6.88 34.48 2.39
N LYS A 337 -8.07 33.89 2.55
CA LYS A 337 -8.91 33.42 1.42
C LYS A 337 -9.29 34.55 0.48
N GLU A 338 -9.72 35.69 1.02
CA GLU A 338 -10.02 36.88 0.23
C GLU A 338 -8.78 37.37 -0.55
N GLY A 339 -7.60 37.33 0.07
CA GLY A 339 -6.33 37.67 -0.59
C GLY A 339 -6.08 36.80 -1.82
N LEU A 340 -6.31 35.49 -1.72
CA LEU A 340 -6.21 34.56 -2.85
C LEU A 340 -7.24 34.87 -3.94
N ILE A 341 -8.50 35.11 -3.57
CA ILE A 341 -9.58 35.41 -4.53
C ILE A 341 -9.32 36.73 -5.27
N LYS A 342 -8.83 37.76 -4.56
CA LYS A 342 -8.49 39.08 -5.13
C LYS A 342 -7.41 39.02 -6.23
N THR A 343 -6.65 37.93 -6.31
CA THR A 343 -5.71 37.71 -7.43
C THR A 343 -6.40 37.46 -8.78
N GLY A 344 -7.72 37.20 -8.78
CA GLY A 344 -8.49 36.82 -9.96
C GLY A 344 -8.22 35.38 -10.44
N ARG A 345 -7.39 34.62 -9.72
CA ARG A 345 -7.03 33.24 -10.09
C ARG A 345 -7.77 32.17 -9.29
N PHE A 346 -8.42 32.55 -8.19
CA PHE A 346 -9.12 31.64 -7.30
C PHE A 346 -10.61 31.99 -7.21
N ASN A 347 -11.43 30.96 -7.15
CA ASN A 347 -12.88 31.07 -6.92
C ASN A 347 -13.27 30.30 -5.66
N SER A 348 -14.21 30.84 -4.89
CA SER A 348 -14.82 30.15 -3.75
C SER A 348 -15.63 28.93 -4.18
N THR A 349 -15.71 27.94 -3.31
CA THR A 349 -16.61 26.78 -3.45
C THR A 349 -17.65 26.75 -2.33
N LYS A 350 -18.53 25.74 -2.35
CA LYS A 350 -19.51 25.52 -1.26
C LYS A 350 -18.81 25.04 0.02
N GLU A 351 -17.75 24.26 -0.14
CA GLU A 351 -16.91 23.79 0.95
C GLU A 351 -16.05 24.94 1.47
N VAL A 352 -16.15 25.24 2.77
CA VAL A 352 -15.51 26.40 3.42
C VAL A 352 -13.99 26.36 3.29
N GLN A 353 -13.41 25.17 3.36
CA GLN A 353 -11.97 24.93 3.27
C GLN A 353 -11.41 25.02 1.85
N ARG A 354 -12.26 25.02 0.80
CA ARG A 354 -11.79 24.80 -0.57
C ARG A 354 -11.93 26.06 -1.43
N LEU A 355 -10.91 26.27 -2.27
CA LEU A 355 -10.92 27.19 -3.41
C LEU A 355 -10.65 26.42 -4.70
N ARG A 356 -10.98 27.02 -5.84
CA ARG A 356 -10.65 26.50 -7.18
C ARG A 356 -9.71 27.46 -7.90
N TYR A 357 -8.52 26.99 -8.24
CA TYR A 357 -7.58 27.73 -9.08
C TYR A 357 -7.94 27.56 -10.55
N LYS A 358 -8.15 28.69 -11.25
CA LYS A 358 -8.59 28.76 -12.66
C LYS A 358 -9.78 27.83 -12.95
N ALA A 359 -10.79 27.87 -12.08
CA ALA A 359 -12.02 27.07 -12.13
C ALA A 359 -11.89 25.53 -11.94
N ASP A 360 -10.77 24.92 -12.32
CA ASP A 360 -10.71 23.46 -12.41
C ASP A 360 -9.92 22.79 -11.28
N PHE A 361 -8.92 23.47 -10.72
CA PHE A 361 -7.95 22.82 -9.83
C PHE A 361 -8.27 23.08 -8.34
N PRO A 362 -8.69 22.06 -7.57
CA PRO A 362 -9.04 22.20 -6.16
C PRO A 362 -7.82 22.50 -5.28
N VAL A 363 -8.02 23.42 -4.34
CA VAL A 363 -7.03 23.87 -3.36
C VAL A 363 -7.69 23.90 -2.00
N ASP A 364 -7.28 22.99 -1.12
CA ASP A 364 -7.81 22.82 0.23
C ASP A 364 -6.91 23.52 1.26
N ILE A 365 -7.53 24.37 2.06
CA ILE A 365 -6.88 25.27 3.02
C ILE A 365 -7.33 24.89 4.42
N ILE A 366 -6.38 24.45 5.26
CA ILE A 366 -6.65 24.04 6.62
C ILE A 366 -6.08 25.10 7.58
N PRO A 367 -6.91 25.86 8.31
CA PRO A 367 -6.41 26.76 9.34
C PRO A 367 -5.87 25.96 10.53
N PHE A 368 -4.71 26.34 11.06
CA PHE A 368 -4.15 25.76 12.27
C PHE A 368 -3.49 26.83 13.16
N GLY A 369 -3.12 26.48 14.39
CA GLY A 369 -2.58 27.40 15.37
C GLY A 369 -3.60 27.80 16.44
N LYS A 370 -3.54 29.04 16.94
CA LYS A 370 -4.38 29.47 18.09
C LYS A 370 -5.89 29.42 17.80
N ILE A 371 -6.30 29.34 16.53
CA ILE A 371 -7.70 29.19 16.13
C ILE A 371 -8.38 27.95 16.74
N ALA A 372 -7.64 26.88 17.01
CA ALA A 372 -8.16 25.64 17.57
C ALA A 372 -7.81 25.45 19.05
N ALA A 373 -7.18 26.45 19.68
CA ALA A 373 -6.79 26.36 21.08
C ALA A 373 -8.03 26.51 22.00
N PRO A 374 -8.03 25.84 23.17
CA PRO A 374 -7.04 24.88 23.68
C PRO A 374 -7.30 23.42 23.26
N LYS A 375 -8.36 23.16 22.49
CA LYS A 375 -8.85 21.80 22.22
C LYS A 375 -8.06 21.05 21.15
N GLU A 376 -7.31 21.77 20.31
CA GLU A 376 -6.71 21.27 19.05
C GLU A 376 -7.77 20.84 18.03
N SER A 377 -8.96 21.43 18.11
CA SER A 377 -10.06 21.18 17.20
C SER A 377 -10.98 22.40 17.02
N PHE A 378 -11.72 22.43 15.91
CA PHE A 378 -12.74 23.45 15.63
C PHE A 378 -13.85 22.92 14.72
N THR A 379 -15.00 23.59 14.68
CA THR A 379 -16.04 23.39 13.65
C THR A 379 -16.00 24.50 12.61
N TRP A 380 -16.34 24.19 11.36
CA TRP A 380 -16.35 25.17 10.27
C TRP A 380 -17.57 26.11 10.38
N PRO A 381 -17.42 27.44 10.22
CA PRO A 381 -18.55 28.38 10.19
C PRO A 381 -19.36 28.31 8.88
N PRO A 382 -20.66 28.68 8.87
CA PRO A 382 -21.54 28.77 10.05
C PRO A 382 -21.77 27.35 10.59
N GLU A 383 -21.74 27.21 11.92
CA GLU A 383 -21.62 25.97 12.71
C GLU A 383 -21.96 24.67 11.94
N ASN A 384 -20.93 23.99 11.45
CA ASN A 384 -21.03 22.67 10.83
C ASN A 384 -21.02 21.57 11.91
N GLU A 385 -21.69 20.44 11.66
CA GLU A 385 -21.73 19.29 12.58
C GLU A 385 -20.38 18.57 12.68
N ILE A 386 -19.50 18.74 11.69
CA ILE A 386 -18.23 18.01 11.61
C ILE A 386 -17.11 18.81 12.27
N GLU A 387 -16.61 18.29 13.39
CA GLU A 387 -15.40 18.76 14.05
C GLU A 387 -14.14 18.39 13.25
N MET A 388 -13.22 19.35 13.12
CA MET A 388 -11.91 19.21 12.50
C MET A 388 -10.84 19.15 13.59
N ASN A 389 -10.15 18.03 13.69
CA ASN A 389 -8.98 17.86 14.55
C ASN A 389 -7.71 18.37 13.83
N ILE A 390 -6.91 19.19 14.52
CA ILE A 390 -5.61 19.69 14.03
C ILE A 390 -4.43 19.26 14.90
N LEU A 391 -4.62 18.30 15.81
CA LEU A 391 -3.52 17.68 16.55
C LEU A 391 -2.45 17.17 15.57
N GLY A 392 -1.18 17.49 15.82
CA GLY A 392 -0.09 17.17 14.90
C GLY A 392 0.31 18.30 13.95
N PHE A 393 -0.52 19.35 13.75
CA PHE A 393 -0.20 20.40 12.77
C PHE A 393 0.91 21.35 13.23
N ASN A 394 0.97 21.72 14.52
CA ASN A 394 1.95 22.69 15.01
C ASN A 394 3.37 22.12 14.93
N GLU A 395 3.59 20.91 15.46
CA GLU A 395 4.86 20.20 15.38
C GLU A 395 5.26 19.87 13.93
N SER A 396 4.28 19.51 13.08
CA SER A 396 4.54 19.23 11.66
C SER A 396 4.98 20.49 10.91
N TYR A 397 4.48 21.66 11.31
CA TYR A 397 4.93 22.95 10.79
C TYR A 397 6.31 23.34 11.33
N GLU A 398 6.53 23.20 12.64
CA GLU A 398 7.82 23.50 13.30
C GLU A 398 8.97 22.69 12.71
N HIS A 399 8.71 21.42 12.38
CA HIS A 399 9.65 20.49 11.74
C HIS A 399 9.44 20.35 10.23
N SER A 400 8.79 21.33 9.60
CA SER A 400 8.67 21.38 8.14
C SER A 400 10.02 21.60 7.46
N ILE A 401 10.15 21.07 6.25
CA ILE A 401 11.34 21.24 5.41
C ILE A 401 11.11 22.36 4.39
N LEU A 402 12.13 23.18 4.15
CA LEU A 402 12.10 24.20 3.10
C LEU A 402 12.50 23.57 1.77
N VAL A 403 11.62 23.63 0.77
CA VAL A 403 11.86 23.06 -0.56
C VAL A 403 11.98 24.18 -1.58
N ARG A 404 13.11 24.20 -2.29
CA ARG A 404 13.33 25.11 -3.42
C ARG A 404 12.68 24.55 -4.68
N LEU A 405 11.58 25.17 -5.09
CA LEU A 405 10.80 24.76 -6.26
C LEU A 405 11.27 25.43 -7.56
N LYS A 406 11.85 26.63 -7.45
CA LYS A 406 12.37 27.40 -8.59
C LYS A 406 13.59 28.19 -8.17
N VAL A 407 14.60 28.27 -9.04
CA VAL A 407 15.82 29.04 -8.78
C VAL A 407 15.64 30.48 -9.25
N GLU A 408 15.02 30.70 -10.41
CA GLU A 408 14.83 32.04 -10.99
C GLU A 408 13.45 32.22 -11.64
N PRO A 409 12.60 33.14 -11.12
CA PRO A 409 12.68 33.74 -9.78
C PRO A 409 12.70 32.67 -8.68
N LEU A 410 13.38 32.95 -7.57
CA LEU A 410 13.45 32.07 -6.41
C LEU A 410 12.04 31.80 -5.87
N LEU A 411 11.68 30.53 -5.72
CA LEU A 411 10.48 30.09 -5.02
C LEU A 411 10.87 28.99 -4.04
N GLU A 412 10.79 29.30 -2.76
CA GLU A 412 11.01 28.37 -1.66
C GLU A 412 9.74 28.29 -0.83
N VAL A 413 9.27 27.07 -0.57
CA VAL A 413 8.01 26.83 0.15
C VAL A 413 8.23 25.76 1.20
N ARG A 414 7.60 25.90 2.37
CA ARG A 414 7.63 24.88 3.42
C ARG A 414 6.74 23.71 3.06
N PHE A 415 7.27 22.51 3.20
CA PHE A 415 6.54 21.25 3.07
C PHE A 415 6.63 20.50 4.39
N VAL A 416 5.55 19.81 4.76
CA VAL A 416 5.59 18.88 5.89
C VAL A 416 6.70 17.83 5.68
N SER A 417 7.49 17.54 6.71
CA SER A 417 8.47 16.45 6.66
C SER A 417 7.77 15.09 6.53
N LEU A 418 8.48 14.04 6.09
CA LEU A 418 7.87 12.71 5.99
C LEU A 418 7.42 12.17 7.36
N ALA A 419 8.13 12.51 8.45
CA ALA A 419 7.72 12.19 9.81
C ALA A 419 6.47 12.97 10.24
N GLY A 420 6.41 14.29 9.98
CA GLY A 420 5.21 15.09 10.23
C GLY A 420 4.00 14.60 9.42
N LEU A 421 4.22 14.20 8.17
CA LEU A 421 3.16 13.63 7.34
C LEU A 421 2.67 12.30 7.92
N ALA A 422 3.55 11.45 8.42
CA ALA A 422 3.16 10.20 9.09
C ALA A 422 2.30 10.47 10.34
N ILE A 423 2.64 11.47 11.16
CA ILE A 423 1.81 11.92 12.30
C ILE A 423 0.39 12.26 11.81
N MET A 424 0.30 13.15 10.82
CA MET A 424 -0.99 13.60 10.29
C MET A 424 -1.82 12.44 9.73
N LYS A 425 -1.17 11.46 9.08
CA LYS A 425 -1.84 10.28 8.50
C LYS A 425 -2.35 9.31 9.56
N ILE A 426 -1.59 9.07 10.62
CA ILE A 426 -2.01 8.23 11.75
C ILE A 426 -3.27 8.80 12.41
N ILE A 427 -3.24 10.10 12.74
CA ILE A 427 -4.35 10.78 13.42
C ILE A 427 -5.57 10.86 12.49
N ALA A 428 -5.38 11.30 11.25
CA ALA A 428 -6.48 11.41 10.30
C ALA A 428 -7.16 10.07 9.96
N TRP A 429 -6.37 8.98 9.88
CA TRP A 429 -6.90 7.64 9.68
C TRP A 429 -7.80 7.24 10.86
N TYR A 430 -7.32 7.45 12.09
CA TYR A 430 -8.04 7.08 13.31
C TYR A 430 -9.33 7.90 13.49
N ASP A 431 -9.25 9.23 13.39
CA ASP A 431 -10.36 10.15 13.66
C ASP A 431 -11.57 9.92 12.76
N LYS A 432 -11.34 9.53 11.50
CA LYS A 432 -12.40 9.34 10.52
C LYS A 432 -12.45 7.92 10.00
N TYR A 433 -11.97 6.92 10.75
CA TYR A 433 -12.14 5.52 10.35
C TYR A 433 -13.64 5.19 10.26
N PRO A 434 -14.14 4.54 9.18
CA PRO A 434 -13.41 3.94 8.05
C PRO A 434 -13.37 4.81 6.78
N LEU A 435 -13.66 6.11 6.83
CA LEU A 435 -13.69 7.00 5.67
C LEU A 435 -12.30 7.35 5.13
N ARG A 436 -11.25 7.29 5.97
CA ARG A 436 -9.87 7.69 5.64
C ARG A 436 -8.91 6.52 5.42
N ARG A 437 -9.38 5.38 4.88
CA ARG A 437 -8.52 4.19 4.61
C ARG A 437 -7.31 4.47 3.72
N SER A 438 -7.36 5.50 2.88
CA SER A 438 -6.22 5.91 2.06
C SER A 438 -5.03 6.40 2.90
N ASP A 439 -5.26 6.93 4.10
CA ASP A 439 -4.18 7.41 4.96
C ASP A 439 -3.34 6.24 5.51
N ALA A 440 -3.93 5.06 5.70
CA ALA A 440 -3.20 3.82 6.00
C ALA A 440 -2.23 3.44 4.87
N LYS A 441 -2.66 3.60 3.62
CA LYS A 441 -1.84 3.33 2.42
C LYS A 441 -0.65 4.28 2.34
N ASP A 442 -0.91 5.57 2.55
CA ASP A 442 0.13 6.59 2.60
C ASP A 442 1.14 6.29 3.71
N LEU A 443 0.68 5.93 4.91
CA LEU A 443 1.56 5.54 6.01
C LEU A 443 2.44 4.33 5.64
N SER A 444 1.87 3.31 5.01
CA SER A 444 2.64 2.14 4.52
C SER A 444 3.68 2.52 3.47
N LEU A 445 3.37 3.43 2.56
CA LEU A 445 4.33 3.97 1.59
C LEU A 445 5.47 4.71 2.30
N LEU A 446 5.16 5.56 3.26
CA LEU A 446 6.16 6.31 4.04
C LEU A 446 7.09 5.36 4.80
N ILE A 447 6.52 4.38 5.51
CA ILE A 447 7.28 3.38 6.26
C ILE A 447 8.29 2.65 5.36
N ARG A 448 7.87 2.17 4.19
CA ARG A 448 8.73 1.41 3.27
C ARG A 448 9.88 2.23 2.70
N ASN A 449 9.67 3.53 2.51
CA ASN A 449 10.57 4.39 1.76
C ASN A 449 11.35 5.37 2.64
N TYR A 450 11.11 5.42 3.95
CA TYR A 450 11.70 6.42 4.84
C TYR A 450 13.23 6.44 4.81
N LEU A 451 13.88 5.27 4.78
CA LEU A 451 15.34 5.19 4.60
C LEU A 451 15.80 5.73 3.25
N ALA A 452 15.18 5.27 2.16
CA ALA A 452 15.53 5.68 0.80
C ALA A 452 15.30 7.17 0.56
N ALA A 453 14.36 7.78 1.30
CA ALA A 453 14.03 9.20 1.26
C ALA A 453 15.00 10.06 2.10
N GLY A 454 16.29 9.96 1.79
CA GLY A 454 17.33 10.83 2.36
C GLY A 454 17.94 10.37 3.69
N ASN A 455 17.55 9.20 4.22
CA ASN A 455 17.98 8.71 5.52
C ASN A 455 18.98 7.53 5.46
N GLU A 456 19.34 7.04 4.26
CA GLU A 456 20.31 5.94 4.10
C GLU A 456 21.66 6.25 4.75
N ASN A 457 22.20 7.45 4.53
CA ASN A 457 23.48 7.84 5.15
C ASN A 457 23.37 7.91 6.67
N ARG A 458 22.24 8.43 7.17
CA ARG A 458 21.97 8.55 8.61
C ARG A 458 21.92 7.18 9.29
N LEU A 459 21.38 6.17 8.62
CA LEU A 459 21.37 4.79 9.11
C LEU A 459 22.79 4.30 9.43
N TYR A 460 23.76 4.53 8.54
CA TYR A 460 25.14 4.08 8.78
C TYR A 460 25.92 4.99 9.74
N SER A 461 25.66 6.30 9.74
CA SER A 461 26.47 7.27 10.50
C SER A 461 25.98 7.55 11.92
N GLN A 462 24.66 7.44 12.17
CA GLN A 462 24.04 7.94 13.40
C GLN A 462 23.13 6.89 14.07
N GLU A 463 22.56 5.97 13.30
CA GLU A 463 21.56 4.99 13.76
C GLU A 463 22.02 3.56 13.44
N SER A 464 23.32 3.30 13.59
CA SER A 464 23.96 2.03 13.25
C SER A 464 23.48 0.86 14.12
N ASP A 465 22.86 1.16 15.26
CA ASP A 465 22.21 0.18 16.13
C ASP A 465 20.99 -0.49 15.48
N LEU A 466 20.47 0.08 14.38
CA LEU A 466 19.43 -0.55 13.56
C LEU A 466 19.98 -1.58 12.57
N ILE A 467 21.30 -1.70 12.43
CA ILE A 467 21.96 -2.67 11.55
C ILE A 467 22.33 -3.91 12.38
N VAL A 468 21.61 -5.01 12.16
CA VAL A 468 21.81 -6.31 12.84
C VAL A 468 22.16 -7.40 11.83
N ASP A 469 22.61 -8.57 12.28
CA ASP A 469 23.07 -9.67 11.41
C ASP A 469 22.03 -10.15 10.39
N ASP A 470 20.74 -10.08 10.72
CA ASP A 470 19.61 -10.29 9.80
C ASP A 470 18.96 -8.94 9.47
N PHE A 471 19.68 -8.10 8.73
CA PHE A 471 19.29 -6.73 8.45
C PHE A 471 18.02 -6.63 7.59
N ASP A 472 16.90 -6.33 8.25
CA ASP A 472 15.64 -5.96 7.60
C ASP A 472 15.61 -4.45 7.28
N TYR A 473 15.89 -4.11 6.01
CA TYR A 473 15.89 -2.72 5.56
C TYR A 473 14.55 -2.01 5.79
N GLU A 474 13.42 -2.66 5.49
CA GLU A 474 12.11 -2.02 5.63
C GLU A 474 11.69 -1.95 7.12
N GLY A 475 12.12 -2.92 7.94
CA GLY A 475 11.97 -2.87 9.40
C GLY A 475 12.79 -1.77 10.05
N ALA A 476 14.05 -1.59 9.65
CA ALA A 476 14.89 -0.47 10.08
C ALA A 476 14.28 0.88 9.64
N SER A 477 13.72 0.95 8.43
CA SER A 477 12.98 2.11 7.93
C SER A 477 11.78 2.46 8.80
N ALA A 478 10.98 1.46 9.18
CA ALA A 478 9.85 1.65 10.08
C ALA A 478 10.29 2.16 11.46
N ARG A 479 11.29 1.52 12.07
CA ARG A 479 11.79 1.89 13.40
C ARG A 479 12.40 3.29 13.42
N LEU A 480 13.15 3.66 12.38
CA LEU A 480 13.72 5.00 12.24
C LEU A 480 12.63 6.08 12.08
N LEU A 481 11.59 5.82 11.29
CA LEU A 481 10.43 6.70 11.20
C LEU A 481 9.75 6.86 12.56
N GLY A 482 9.62 5.78 13.34
CA GLY A 482 9.05 5.82 14.69
C GLY A 482 9.87 6.70 15.63
N ARG A 483 11.21 6.59 15.59
CA ARG A 483 12.12 7.44 16.38
C ARG A 483 11.93 8.92 16.05
N ASP A 484 11.83 9.26 14.77
CA ASP A 484 11.67 10.65 14.34
C ASP A 484 10.29 11.21 14.64
N ILE A 485 9.22 10.41 14.51
CA ILE A 485 7.88 10.82 14.94
C ILE A 485 7.90 11.19 16.42
N ALA A 486 8.50 10.35 17.27
CA ALA A 486 8.62 10.63 18.70
C ALA A 486 9.48 11.85 19.00
N ALA A 487 10.55 12.10 18.22
CA ALA A 487 11.43 13.24 18.40
C ALA A 487 10.79 14.58 18.05
N ILE A 488 9.88 14.62 17.07
CA ILE A 488 9.22 15.86 16.64
C ILE A 488 7.87 16.10 17.33
N SER A 489 7.23 15.06 17.89
CA SER A 489 5.89 15.17 18.46
C SER A 489 5.89 15.90 19.81
N HIS A 490 4.91 16.79 20.02
CA HIS A 490 4.62 17.29 21.36
C HIS A 490 4.01 16.17 22.22
N ARG A 491 4.11 16.28 23.55
CA ARG A 491 3.72 15.20 24.50
C ARG A 491 2.30 14.66 24.26
N LYS A 492 1.30 15.55 24.15
CA LYS A 492 -0.11 15.17 23.91
C LYS A 492 -0.27 14.39 22.60
N THR A 493 0.36 14.84 21.53
CA THR A 493 0.31 14.17 20.22
C THR A 493 0.97 12.80 20.27
N LEU A 494 2.13 12.70 20.92
CA LEU A 494 2.86 11.44 21.07
C LEU A 494 2.05 10.41 21.86
N GLU A 495 1.40 10.81 22.95
CA GLU A 495 0.50 9.96 23.74
C GLU A 495 -0.65 9.41 22.87
N VAL A 496 -1.29 10.26 22.06
CA VAL A 496 -2.35 9.84 21.13
C VAL A 496 -1.83 8.86 20.07
N ILE A 497 -0.70 9.15 19.43
CA ILE A 497 -0.10 8.27 18.43
C ILE A 497 0.25 6.91 19.03
N ILE A 498 0.90 6.88 20.19
CA ILE A 498 1.24 5.64 20.88
C ILE A 498 -0.03 4.86 21.22
N GLY A 499 -1.10 5.52 21.67
CA GLY A 499 -2.40 4.90 21.90
C GLY A 499 -2.97 4.24 20.65
N ILE A 500 -2.98 4.95 19.51
CA ILE A 500 -3.48 4.45 18.23
C ILE A 500 -2.65 3.24 17.77
N ILE A 501 -1.32 3.37 17.75
CA ILE A 501 -0.43 2.29 17.31
C ILE A 501 -0.51 1.09 18.26
N ASN A 502 -0.63 1.31 19.56
CA ASN A 502 -0.86 0.23 20.53
C ASN A 502 -2.16 -0.51 20.27
N SER A 503 -3.23 0.16 19.82
CA SER A 503 -4.50 -0.48 19.43
C SER A 503 -4.45 -1.21 18.08
N GLU A 504 -3.31 -1.17 17.41
CA GLU A 504 -3.10 -1.77 16.08
C GLU A 504 -1.87 -2.71 16.07
N THR A 505 -1.36 -3.10 17.25
CA THR A 505 -0.18 -3.94 17.47
C THR A 505 -0.34 -4.83 18.71
N GLY A 506 0.54 -5.82 18.91
CA GLY A 506 0.49 -6.78 20.01
C GLY A 506 -0.57 -7.87 19.79
N ASN A 507 -0.94 -8.59 20.85
CA ASN A 507 -1.97 -9.63 20.76
C ASN A 507 -3.38 -9.02 20.76
N GLN A 508 -3.95 -8.84 19.57
CA GLN A 508 -5.29 -8.27 19.40
C GLN A 508 -6.20 -9.10 18.51
N PHE A 509 -7.50 -8.88 18.70
CA PHE A 509 -8.56 -9.48 17.91
C PHE A 509 -8.61 -8.93 16.48
N ARG A 510 -8.24 -7.66 16.26
CA ARG A 510 -8.32 -7.00 14.95
C ARG A 510 -7.27 -5.91 14.78
N TYR A 511 -6.72 -5.80 13.57
CA TYR A 511 -5.70 -4.80 13.20
C TYR A 511 -6.24 -4.02 11.99
N ARG A 512 -7.14 -3.06 12.23
CA ARG A 512 -7.84 -2.32 11.17
C ARG A 512 -6.86 -1.55 10.28
N LEU A 513 -5.80 -0.99 10.87
CA LEU A 513 -4.77 -0.25 10.15
C LEU A 513 -3.99 -1.18 9.22
N VAL A 514 -3.55 -2.33 9.73
CA VAL A 514 -2.85 -3.35 8.93
C VAL A 514 -3.77 -3.91 7.83
N GLU A 515 -5.05 -4.16 8.14
CA GLU A 515 -6.05 -4.58 7.14
C GLU A 515 -6.18 -3.57 5.99
N ASP A 516 -6.20 -2.27 6.29
CA ASP A 516 -6.29 -1.21 5.27
C ASP A 516 -4.98 -1.05 4.49
N MET A 517 -3.82 -1.25 5.12
CA MET A 517 -2.50 -1.26 4.48
C MET A 517 -2.36 -2.44 3.50
N VAL A 518 -2.83 -3.64 3.86
CA VAL A 518 -2.80 -4.84 3.00
C VAL A 518 -3.67 -4.64 1.75
N ARG A 519 -4.77 -3.88 1.86
CA ARG A 519 -5.67 -3.56 0.72
C ARG A 519 -5.05 -2.58 -0.29
N ASP A 520 -3.83 -2.12 -0.08
CA ASP A 520 -3.13 -1.28 -1.04
C ASP A 520 -2.69 -2.08 -2.28
N PRO A 521 -3.10 -1.70 -3.51
CA PRO A 521 -2.55 -2.26 -4.74
C PRO A 521 -1.05 -2.01 -4.96
N GLU A 522 -0.36 -1.31 -4.06
CA GLU A 522 1.11 -1.25 -3.98
C GLU A 522 1.71 -2.31 -3.04
N ASN A 523 0.89 -2.97 -2.22
CA ASN A 523 1.31 -3.95 -1.24
C ASN A 523 0.99 -5.41 -1.65
N PHE A 524 0.72 -5.67 -2.93
CA PHE A 524 0.46 -7.02 -3.45
C PHE A 524 1.58 -8.04 -3.18
N ASP A 525 2.80 -7.54 -2.93
CA ASP A 525 3.96 -8.36 -2.59
C ASP A 525 4.07 -8.67 -1.10
N TYR A 526 3.26 -8.06 -0.25
CA TYR A 526 3.37 -8.21 1.19
C TYR A 526 2.16 -8.95 1.75
N ASP A 527 2.43 -9.89 2.65
CA ASP A 527 1.37 -10.50 3.43
C ASP A 527 1.07 -9.67 4.70
N PHE A 528 0.02 -10.08 5.39
CA PHE A 528 -0.45 -9.42 6.60
C PHE A 528 0.61 -9.38 7.71
N GLU A 529 1.37 -10.46 7.90
CA GLU A 529 2.35 -10.56 8.99
C GLU A 529 3.57 -9.66 8.71
N GLU A 530 4.00 -9.53 7.44
CA GLU A 530 5.06 -8.58 7.06
C GLU A 530 4.66 -7.12 7.33
N ILE A 531 3.40 -6.73 7.05
CA ILE A 531 2.92 -5.37 7.33
C ILE A 531 2.76 -5.15 8.83
N LEU A 532 2.23 -6.14 9.57
CA LEU A 532 2.14 -6.06 11.02
C LEU A 532 3.52 -5.90 11.66
N GLN A 533 4.51 -6.67 11.22
CA GLN A 533 5.88 -6.57 11.74
C GLN A 533 6.50 -5.18 11.51
N ARG A 534 6.21 -4.53 10.38
CA ARG A 534 6.64 -3.13 10.17
C ARG A 534 5.97 -2.17 11.13
N LEU A 535 4.69 -2.36 11.42
CA LEU A 535 3.98 -1.53 12.38
C LEU A 535 4.52 -1.73 13.81
N GLU A 536 4.91 -2.96 14.18
CA GLU A 536 5.62 -3.26 15.43
C GLU A 536 7.01 -2.59 15.49
N ASN A 537 7.73 -2.54 14.36
CA ASN A 537 9.01 -1.85 14.28
C ASN A 537 8.82 -0.32 14.42
N LEU A 538 7.80 0.26 13.79
CA LEU A 538 7.41 1.67 13.98
C LEU A 538 7.11 1.96 15.46
N LYS A 539 6.30 1.11 16.10
CA LYS A 539 6.01 1.19 17.53
C LYS A 539 7.26 1.14 18.39
N THR A 540 8.16 0.21 18.11
CA THR A 540 9.44 0.10 18.82
C THR A 540 10.20 1.42 18.74
N GLY A 541 10.30 2.01 17.55
CA GLY A 541 10.94 3.32 17.34
C GLY A 541 10.31 4.45 18.16
N LEU A 542 8.98 4.51 18.20
CA LEU A 542 8.25 5.49 19.02
C LEU A 542 8.62 5.36 20.51
N LEU A 543 8.65 4.14 21.03
CA LEU A 543 8.90 3.86 22.45
C LEU A 543 10.37 4.11 22.87
N GLU A 544 11.32 3.98 21.95
CA GLU A 544 12.73 4.26 22.23
C GLU A 544 13.02 5.72 22.51
N ARG A 545 12.26 6.63 21.89
CA ARG A 545 12.43 8.08 22.01
C ARG A 545 11.34 8.75 22.85
N SER A 546 10.25 8.05 23.18
CA SER A 546 9.19 8.58 24.06
C SER A 546 9.63 8.84 25.49
N LYS A 547 10.68 8.15 25.97
CA LYS A 547 11.24 8.34 27.32
C LYS A 547 12.13 9.58 27.46
N LYS A 548 12.36 10.33 26.37
CA LYS A 548 13.25 11.51 26.33
C LYS A 548 12.50 12.85 26.22
N VAL A 549 11.15 12.83 26.17
CA VAL A 549 10.30 14.03 26.00
C VAL A 549 9.58 14.38 27.30
#